data_AF-A0A944ZIQ4-F1
#
_entry.id   AF-A0A944ZIQ4-F1
#
_cell.length_a   1.000
_cell.length_b   1.000
_cell.length_c   1.000
_cell.angle_alpha   90.00
_cell.angle_beta   90.00
_cell.angle_gamma   90.00
#
_symmetry.space_group_name_H-M   'P 1'
#
loop_
_entity.id
_entity.type
_entity.pdbx_description
1 polymer ?
#
loop_
_entity_poly.entity_id
_entity_poly.type
_entity_poly.pdbx_seq_one_letter_code
_entity_poly.pdbx_strand_id
1 'polypeptide(L)'
;MTKCSFCLPKKINDGPLLTSYSLPKLKERIRYECPVLPIVSIGTPAAVIEELGPLVLPPLYHEAMNPVLKGDILDRIQYCFPYLADSTQRQQLETDLVVIELPRREWPAPATNSIACFSVDTAVEEHGPHLPLATDTLQSYAVLDQLQKRFPELVIAPPVEYGHLTWGLPFGLSIDITPGLLIQYVAGYVDALMNWLQPSGLYVVDVHGSIVHRNAIQEGIRISGCEHNKFRWLHEPLVQFSGERGDQHAGGVETALVELISHDLIDQTIFPDQMNTLARGQMHMDQACELSQDMPEFVTQVEDSLDSPQPLNGIVGDIENYDYVDAREMLQRMWNVASDDVEQLLAEIQGD
;
A
#
# COMPACT_ATOMS: atom_id res chain seq x y z
N MET A 1 -13.55 4.23 -11.93
CA MET A 1 -13.57 5.60 -11.37
C MET A 1 -14.79 5.75 -10.49
N THR A 2 -14.64 5.25 -9.28
CA THR A 2 -15.51 5.42 -8.12
C THR A 2 -15.91 6.87 -7.90
N LYS A 3 -17.13 7.09 -7.39
CA LYS A 3 -17.62 8.41 -6.97
C LYS A 3 -16.94 8.93 -5.68
N CYS A 4 -16.06 8.14 -5.06
CA CYS A 4 -15.31 8.50 -3.87
C CYS A 4 -13.92 9.03 -4.28
N SER A 5 -13.59 10.25 -3.83
CA SER A 5 -12.30 10.90 -4.09
C SER A 5 -11.30 10.58 -2.98
N PHE A 6 -10.61 9.45 -3.08
CA PHE A 6 -9.42 9.17 -2.28
C PHE A 6 -8.18 9.13 -3.18
N CYS A 7 -7.00 9.23 -2.56
CA CYS A 7 -5.74 9.60 -3.20
C CYS A 7 -5.08 8.42 -3.91
N LEU A 8 -5.57 8.02 -5.09
CA LEU A 8 -4.89 7.02 -5.93
C LEU A 8 -4.15 7.65 -7.11
N PRO A 9 -2.88 7.27 -7.35
CA PRO A 9 -2.13 7.66 -8.53
C PRO A 9 -2.85 7.26 -9.83
N LYS A 10 -2.80 8.16 -10.83
CA LYS A 10 -3.27 7.87 -12.20
C LYS A 10 -2.11 7.69 -13.18
N LYS A 11 -0.95 8.22 -12.82
CA LYS A 11 0.26 8.24 -13.62
C LYS A 11 1.45 8.22 -12.67
N ILE A 12 2.49 7.45 -13.02
CA ILE A 12 3.73 7.41 -12.24
C ILE A 12 4.49 8.73 -12.37
N ASN A 13 5.19 9.12 -11.32
CA ASN A 13 6.05 10.31 -11.26
C ASN A 13 5.31 11.62 -11.58
N ASP A 14 4.02 11.70 -11.22
CA ASP A 14 3.16 12.85 -11.52
C ASP A 14 2.27 13.24 -10.35
N GLY A 15 1.95 14.53 -10.26
CA GLY A 15 1.05 15.06 -9.24
C GLY A 15 1.68 15.20 -7.85
N PRO A 16 0.87 15.62 -6.86
CA PRO A 16 1.35 15.91 -5.51
C PRO A 16 1.45 14.68 -4.61
N LEU A 17 0.79 13.57 -4.96
CA LEU A 17 0.80 12.36 -4.13
C LEU A 17 2.19 11.73 -4.13
N LEU A 18 2.78 11.53 -2.95
CA LEU A 18 4.09 10.91 -2.83
C LEU A 18 4.10 9.49 -3.38
N THR A 19 3.00 8.76 -3.16
CA THR A 19 2.87 7.36 -3.57
C THR A 19 2.71 7.17 -5.08
N SER A 20 2.60 8.24 -5.87
CA SER A 20 2.65 8.17 -7.34
C SER A 20 4.06 8.06 -7.89
N TYR A 21 5.09 8.32 -7.08
CA TYR A 21 6.48 8.35 -7.57
C TYR A 21 7.12 6.96 -7.48
N SER A 22 8.04 6.69 -8.40
CA SER A 22 9.01 5.61 -8.23
C SER A 22 10.12 6.03 -7.26
N LEU A 23 10.81 5.05 -6.68
CA LEU A 23 11.86 5.30 -5.70
C LEU A 23 12.97 6.24 -6.23
N PRO A 24 13.54 6.06 -7.44
CA PRO A 24 14.57 6.96 -7.96
C PRO A 24 14.09 8.41 -8.07
N LYS A 25 12.88 8.62 -8.59
CA LYS A 25 12.35 9.96 -8.77
C LYS A 25 12.04 10.64 -7.43
N LEU A 26 11.54 9.87 -6.46
CA LEU A 26 11.27 10.40 -5.13
C LEU A 26 12.57 10.75 -4.38
N LYS A 27 13.65 9.96 -4.53
CA LYS A 27 14.99 10.28 -4.01
C LYS A 27 15.54 11.60 -4.56
N GLU A 28 15.19 11.99 -5.79
CA GLU A 28 15.55 13.30 -6.34
C GLU A 28 14.75 14.43 -5.70
N ARG A 29 13.43 14.28 -5.61
CA ARG A 29 12.53 15.34 -5.12
C ARG A 29 12.72 15.64 -3.65
N ILE A 30 12.88 14.60 -2.83
CA ILE A 30 12.95 14.77 -1.38
C ILE A 30 14.18 15.55 -0.93
N ARG A 31 15.22 15.68 -1.77
CA ARG A 31 16.37 16.54 -1.47
C ARG A 31 16.00 18.02 -1.32
N TYR A 32 14.91 18.44 -1.95
CA TYR A 32 14.51 19.85 -2.03
C TYR A 32 13.08 20.09 -1.56
N GLU A 33 12.29 19.02 -1.42
CA GLU A 33 10.88 19.09 -1.10
C GLU A 33 10.59 18.28 0.16
N CYS A 34 9.91 18.92 1.10
CA CYS A 34 9.53 18.31 2.37
C CYS A 34 8.21 17.53 2.21
N PRO A 35 8.18 16.21 2.48
CA PRO A 35 6.95 15.45 2.48
C PRO A 35 5.97 15.96 3.56
N VAL A 36 4.69 15.89 3.25
CA VAL A 36 3.60 16.26 4.14
C VAL A 36 2.83 15.01 4.53
N LEU A 37 2.72 14.74 5.83
CA LEU A 37 1.80 13.75 6.40
C LEU A 37 0.52 14.43 6.87
N PRO A 38 -0.61 14.22 6.16
CA PRO A 38 -1.90 14.77 6.58
C PRO A 38 -2.50 13.96 7.73
N ILE A 39 -3.10 14.64 8.69
CA ILE A 39 -4.07 14.04 9.62
C ILE A 39 -5.42 14.72 9.39
N VAL A 40 -6.41 13.95 8.93
CA VAL A 40 -7.69 14.48 8.43
C VAL A 40 -8.87 13.66 8.94
N SER A 41 -10.09 14.19 8.80
CA SER A 41 -11.28 13.40 9.11
C SER A 41 -11.58 12.42 7.99
N ILE A 42 -12.05 11.23 8.34
CA ILE A 42 -12.55 10.25 7.36
C ILE A 42 -13.60 10.90 6.45
N GLY A 43 -13.48 10.66 5.14
CA GLY A 43 -14.30 11.33 4.13
C GLY A 43 -13.79 12.68 3.63
N THR A 44 -12.64 13.16 4.11
CA THR A 44 -11.99 14.35 3.53
C THR A 44 -11.70 14.13 2.04
N PRO A 45 -12.12 15.04 1.14
CA PRO A 45 -11.90 14.86 -0.29
C PRO A 45 -10.42 14.85 -0.68
N ALA A 46 -10.02 13.98 -1.60
CA ALA A 46 -8.66 13.91 -2.14
C ALA A 46 -8.12 15.28 -2.60
N ALA A 47 -8.94 16.10 -3.27
CA ALA A 47 -8.51 17.43 -3.70
C ALA A 47 -8.04 18.33 -2.55
N VAL A 48 -8.64 18.19 -1.36
CA VAL A 48 -8.21 18.94 -0.16
C VAL A 48 -6.87 18.43 0.36
N ILE A 49 -6.65 17.11 0.27
CA ILE A 49 -5.40 16.46 0.71
C ILE A 49 -4.26 16.83 -0.26
N GLU A 50 -4.50 16.71 -1.57
CA GLU A 50 -3.56 17.01 -2.65
C GLU A 50 -3.06 18.47 -2.63
N GLU A 51 -3.87 19.40 -2.11
CA GLU A 51 -3.49 20.82 -1.97
C GLU A 51 -2.55 21.12 -0.79
N LEU A 52 -2.28 20.15 0.09
CA LEU A 52 -1.50 20.37 1.31
C LEU A 52 0.01 20.54 1.07
N GLY A 53 0.52 20.12 -0.09
CA GLY A 53 1.93 20.22 -0.40
C GLY A 53 2.33 19.61 -1.75
N PRO A 54 3.62 19.69 -2.10
CA PRO A 54 4.12 19.16 -3.37
C PRO A 54 4.45 17.65 -3.33
N LEU A 55 4.59 17.09 -2.12
CA LEU A 55 4.77 15.67 -1.82
C LEU A 55 3.88 15.32 -0.63
N VAL A 56 2.68 14.80 -0.90
CA VAL A 56 1.66 14.52 0.10
C VAL A 56 1.56 13.00 0.29
N LEU A 57 1.80 12.55 1.51
CA LEU A 57 1.56 11.16 1.92
C LEU A 57 0.07 10.87 2.03
N PRO A 58 -0.33 9.59 1.98
CA PRO A 58 -1.65 9.15 2.41
C PRO A 58 -2.05 9.75 3.77
N PRO A 59 -3.30 10.14 3.98
CA PRO A 59 -3.70 10.69 5.26
C PRO A 59 -3.75 9.64 6.37
N LEU A 60 -3.46 10.05 7.60
CA LEU A 60 -3.96 9.36 8.79
C LEU A 60 -5.35 9.93 9.16
N TYR A 61 -6.26 9.06 9.58
CA TYR A 61 -7.62 9.47 9.98
C TYR A 61 -7.78 9.74 11.47
N HIS A 62 -8.35 10.90 11.79
CA HIS A 62 -8.70 11.34 13.15
C HIS A 62 -9.55 10.34 13.92
N GLU A 63 -10.51 9.74 13.24
CA GLU A 63 -11.51 8.83 13.80
C GLU A 63 -10.93 7.43 14.04
N ALA A 64 -9.82 7.09 13.37
CA ALA A 64 -9.15 5.80 13.50
C ALA A 64 -8.13 5.76 14.66
N MET A 65 -7.91 6.87 15.37
CA MET A 65 -6.88 6.97 16.39
C MET A 65 -7.36 7.67 17.66
N ASN A 66 -6.95 7.13 18.81
CA ASN A 66 -6.92 7.88 20.05
C ASN A 66 -5.60 8.67 20.18
N PRO A 67 -5.46 9.61 21.14
CA PRO A 67 -4.25 10.42 21.27
C PRO A 67 -2.95 9.63 21.49
N VAL A 68 -3.01 8.48 22.16
CA VAL A 68 -1.84 7.62 22.41
C VAL A 68 -1.42 6.96 21.11
N LEU A 69 -2.35 6.28 20.43
CA LEU A 69 -2.09 5.63 19.15
C LEU A 69 -1.58 6.62 18.09
N LYS A 70 -2.14 7.84 18.07
CA LYS A 70 -1.64 8.92 17.19
C LYS A 70 -0.17 9.23 17.48
N GLY A 71 0.20 9.38 18.75
CA GLY A 71 1.60 9.61 19.15
C GLY A 71 2.51 8.47 18.71
N ASP A 72 2.14 7.23 19.03
CA ASP A 72 2.95 6.05 18.73
C ASP A 72 3.16 5.85 17.21
N ILE A 73 2.12 6.08 16.40
CA ILE A 73 2.21 6.04 14.94
C ILE A 73 3.14 7.13 14.42
N LEU A 74 3.00 8.37 14.90
CA LEU A 74 3.84 9.48 14.45
C LEU A 74 5.32 9.25 14.83
N ASP A 75 5.60 8.78 16.04
CA ASP A 75 6.94 8.43 16.48
C ASP A 75 7.53 7.32 15.60
N ARG A 76 6.73 6.30 15.26
CA ARG A 76 7.17 5.21 14.39
C ARG A 76 7.43 5.69 12.96
N ILE A 77 6.55 6.53 12.39
CA ILE A 77 6.75 7.11 11.06
C ILE A 77 8.02 7.96 11.05
N GLN A 78 8.22 8.83 12.04
CA GLN A 78 9.42 9.67 12.12
C GLN A 78 10.70 8.84 12.23
N TYR A 79 10.64 7.70 12.92
CA TYR A 79 11.76 6.77 13.04
C TYR A 79 12.15 6.11 11.71
N CYS A 80 11.20 5.76 10.84
CA CYS A 80 11.49 5.02 9.61
C CYS A 80 11.50 5.85 8.33
N PHE A 81 10.88 7.03 8.33
CA PHE A 81 10.69 7.85 7.15
C PHE A 81 11.28 9.26 7.33
N PRO A 82 11.95 9.83 6.30
CA PRO A 82 12.12 9.28 4.95
C PRO A 82 13.15 8.16 4.81
N TYR A 83 14.04 8.02 5.79
CA TYR A 83 14.97 6.91 5.93
C TYR A 83 15.02 6.52 7.40
N LEU A 84 15.38 5.26 7.68
CA LEU A 84 15.56 4.77 9.05
C LEU A 84 16.51 5.69 9.84
N ALA A 85 16.13 5.99 11.08
CA ALA A 85 16.74 7.03 11.91
C ALA A 85 18.27 6.95 11.99
N ASP A 86 18.82 5.74 12.06
CA ASP A 86 20.25 5.48 12.23
C ASP A 86 21.02 5.30 10.90
N SER A 87 20.34 5.39 9.76
CA SER A 87 20.95 5.21 8.42
C SER A 87 21.84 6.39 8.02
N THR A 88 22.85 6.12 7.18
CA THR A 88 23.71 7.16 6.59
C THR A 88 22.89 8.12 5.73
N GLN A 89 21.93 7.59 4.96
CA GLN A 89 21.04 8.38 4.12
C GLN A 89 20.18 9.35 4.95
N ARG A 90 19.71 8.97 6.15
CA ARG A 90 18.98 9.89 7.04
C ARG A 90 19.86 11.05 7.50
N GLN A 91 21.12 10.78 7.85
CA GLN A 91 22.07 11.79 8.33
C GLN A 91 22.43 12.83 7.26
N GLN A 92 22.35 12.46 5.98
CA GLN A 92 22.67 13.33 4.86
C GLN A 92 21.47 14.13 4.34
N LEU A 93 20.25 13.80 4.78
CA LEU A 93 19.03 14.45 4.30
C LEU A 93 18.79 15.77 5.02
N GLU A 94 18.59 16.85 4.26
CA GLU A 94 18.33 18.19 4.80
C GLU A 94 16.84 18.43 5.13
N THR A 95 15.95 17.72 4.45
CA THR A 95 14.50 17.80 4.66
C THR A 95 14.04 16.74 5.65
N ASP A 96 12.99 17.04 6.39
CA ASP A 96 12.31 16.05 7.24
C ASP A 96 10.85 15.90 6.80
N LEU A 97 10.04 15.21 7.59
CA LEU A 97 8.59 15.11 7.44
C LEU A 97 7.88 16.29 8.13
N VAL A 98 6.88 16.89 7.46
CA VAL A 98 5.95 17.85 8.09
C VAL A 98 4.59 17.21 8.31
N VAL A 99 4.08 17.27 9.54
CA VAL A 99 2.73 16.82 9.87
C VAL A 99 1.76 17.98 9.79
N ILE A 100 0.68 17.84 9.00
CA ILE A 100 -0.40 18.83 8.91
C ILE A 100 -1.69 18.18 9.42
N GLU A 101 -2.11 18.59 10.62
CA GLU A 101 -3.38 18.15 11.22
C GLU A 101 -4.49 19.15 10.87
N LEU A 102 -5.40 18.75 9.97
CA LEU A 102 -6.57 19.54 9.65
C LEU A 102 -7.62 19.46 10.76
N PRO A 103 -8.43 20.52 10.99
CA PRO A 103 -9.52 20.46 11.95
C PRO A 103 -10.49 19.32 11.64
N ARG A 104 -10.98 18.64 12.68
CA ARG A 104 -12.01 17.60 12.56
C ARG A 104 -13.25 18.16 11.88
N ARG A 105 -13.81 17.40 10.94
CA ARG A 105 -15.04 17.72 10.21
C ARG A 105 -15.87 16.47 9.99
N GLU A 106 -17.18 16.62 10.14
CA GLU A 106 -18.12 15.59 9.70
C GLU A 106 -18.40 15.78 8.20
N TRP A 107 -17.95 14.83 7.39
CA TRP A 107 -18.24 14.80 5.96
C TRP A 107 -19.51 14.00 5.71
N PRO A 108 -20.39 14.43 4.78
CA PRO A 108 -21.60 13.69 4.47
C PRO A 108 -21.22 12.31 3.94
N ALA A 109 -21.73 11.26 4.60
CA ALA A 109 -21.62 9.92 4.09
C ALA A 109 -22.45 9.79 2.79
N PRO A 110 -21.96 9.04 1.79
CA PRO A 110 -22.82 8.63 0.68
C PRO A 110 -24.04 7.87 1.22
N ALA A 111 -25.20 8.00 0.59
CA ALA A 111 -26.42 7.31 1.01
C ALA A 111 -26.28 5.79 0.73
N THR A 112 -26.16 4.95 1.77
CA THR A 112 -25.98 3.51 1.60
C THR A 112 -26.49 2.72 2.81
N ASN A 113 -27.10 1.55 2.59
CA ASN A 113 -27.31 0.48 3.60
C ASN A 113 -26.45 -0.74 3.21
N SER A 114 -25.26 -0.49 2.68
CA SER A 114 -24.49 -1.39 1.81
C SER A 114 -23.35 -2.10 2.52
N ILE A 115 -22.61 -2.97 1.81
CA ILE A 115 -21.31 -3.47 2.27
C ILE A 115 -20.24 -2.43 1.90
N ALA A 116 -19.43 -1.98 2.86
CA ALA A 116 -18.27 -1.14 2.54
C ALA A 116 -17.05 -2.01 2.24
N CYS A 117 -16.31 -1.70 1.19
CA CYS A 117 -15.10 -2.41 0.81
C CYS A 117 -13.90 -1.48 0.67
N PHE A 118 -12.75 -1.90 1.19
CA PHE A 118 -11.51 -1.15 1.17
C PHE A 118 -10.33 -2.10 1.27
N SER A 119 -9.13 -1.60 0.97
CA SER A 119 -7.91 -2.35 1.22
C SER A 119 -7.18 -1.88 2.46
N VAL A 120 -6.40 -2.79 3.04
CA VAL A 120 -5.34 -2.47 4.00
C VAL A 120 -4.05 -2.91 3.35
N ASP A 121 -3.42 -1.98 2.61
CA ASP A 121 -2.20 -2.20 1.85
C ASP A 121 -1.11 -1.23 2.31
N THR A 122 0.16 -1.60 2.14
CA THR A 122 1.31 -0.73 2.44
C THR A 122 1.62 0.18 1.25
N ALA A 123 0.84 1.24 1.07
CA ALA A 123 0.98 2.11 -0.11
C ALA A 123 2.26 2.96 -0.12
N VAL A 124 2.89 3.17 1.05
CA VAL A 124 4.18 3.86 1.14
C VAL A 124 5.27 2.80 1.26
N GLU A 125 5.47 2.07 0.17
CA GLU A 125 6.47 1.02 0.04
C GLU A 125 7.11 1.14 -1.34
N GLU A 126 8.43 1.26 -1.38
CA GLU A 126 9.14 1.23 -2.64
C GLU A 126 8.87 -0.10 -3.37
N HIS A 127 8.64 -0.04 -4.67
CA HIS A 127 8.37 -1.22 -5.50
C HIS A 127 9.36 -1.26 -6.65
N GLY A 128 10.64 -1.28 -6.31
CA GLY A 128 11.70 -1.16 -7.28
C GLY A 128 11.74 0.20 -7.98
N PRO A 129 12.57 0.33 -9.02
CA PRO A 129 12.79 1.62 -9.66
C PRO A 129 11.72 2.03 -10.68
N HIS A 130 10.85 1.10 -11.12
CA HIS A 130 9.94 1.28 -12.25
C HIS A 130 8.46 1.35 -11.88
N LEU A 131 8.06 0.95 -10.66
CA LEU A 131 6.68 0.99 -10.18
C LEU A 131 6.46 2.13 -9.18
N PRO A 132 5.22 2.63 -9.04
CA PRO A 132 4.88 3.62 -8.03
C PRO A 132 4.85 2.96 -6.65
N LEU A 133 5.08 3.76 -5.61
CA LEU A 133 4.95 3.29 -4.23
C LEU A 133 3.55 2.69 -3.93
N ALA A 134 2.48 3.23 -4.53
CA ALA A 134 1.10 2.76 -4.36
C ALA A 134 0.78 1.40 -5.04
N THR A 135 1.78 0.61 -5.45
CA THR A 135 1.59 -0.61 -6.26
C THR A 135 0.56 -1.57 -5.65
N ASP A 136 0.64 -1.81 -4.34
CA ASP A 136 -0.30 -2.69 -3.66
C ASP A 136 -1.75 -2.16 -3.72
N THR A 137 -1.94 -0.91 -3.30
CA THR A 137 -3.26 -0.25 -3.30
C THR A 137 -3.87 -0.20 -4.71
N LEU A 138 -3.06 0.04 -5.75
CA LEU A 138 -3.53 0.07 -7.14
C LEU A 138 -4.10 -1.30 -7.56
N GLN A 139 -3.45 -2.40 -7.19
CA GLN A 139 -3.92 -3.75 -7.48
C GLN A 139 -5.24 -4.06 -6.75
N SER A 140 -5.30 -3.79 -5.45
CA SER A 140 -6.51 -3.99 -4.65
C SER A 140 -7.70 -3.21 -5.22
N TYR A 141 -7.50 -1.93 -5.53
CA TYR A 141 -8.60 -1.09 -6.04
C TYR A 141 -8.99 -1.40 -7.48
N ALA A 142 -8.09 -1.97 -8.29
CA ALA A 142 -8.48 -2.52 -9.59
C ALA A 142 -9.48 -3.68 -9.45
N VAL A 143 -9.31 -4.54 -8.44
CA VAL A 143 -10.27 -5.62 -8.13
C VAL A 143 -11.57 -5.05 -7.57
N LEU A 144 -11.49 -4.14 -6.58
CA LEU A 144 -12.69 -3.53 -5.98
C LEU A 144 -13.53 -2.77 -7.02
N ASP A 145 -12.91 -2.01 -7.93
CA ASP A 145 -13.60 -1.31 -9.03
C ASP A 145 -14.36 -2.27 -9.95
N GLN A 146 -13.85 -3.49 -10.18
CA GLN A 146 -14.57 -4.51 -10.97
C GLN A 146 -15.68 -5.17 -10.16
N LEU A 147 -15.45 -5.47 -8.88
CA LEU A 147 -16.47 -6.01 -7.99
C LEU A 147 -17.66 -5.08 -7.88
N GLN A 148 -17.46 -3.77 -7.69
CA GLN A 148 -18.56 -2.81 -7.59
C GLN A 148 -19.44 -2.77 -8.86
N LYS A 149 -18.87 -3.05 -10.04
CA LYS A 149 -19.68 -3.15 -11.28
C LYS A 149 -20.58 -4.38 -11.29
N ARG A 150 -20.16 -5.46 -10.64
CA ARG A 150 -20.92 -6.72 -10.52
C ARG A 150 -21.89 -6.70 -9.34
N PHE A 151 -21.50 -6.09 -8.23
CA PHE A 151 -22.23 -5.99 -6.98
C PHE A 151 -22.48 -4.52 -6.63
N PRO A 152 -23.58 -3.92 -7.13
CA PRO A 152 -23.94 -2.53 -6.83
C PRO A 152 -24.16 -2.23 -5.35
N GLU A 153 -24.29 -3.27 -4.52
CA GLU A 153 -24.34 -3.22 -3.06
C GLU A 153 -23.00 -2.81 -2.44
N LEU A 154 -21.88 -2.86 -3.18
CA LEU A 154 -20.57 -2.48 -2.66
C LEU A 154 -20.33 -0.98 -2.73
N VAL A 155 -19.86 -0.44 -1.62
CA VAL A 155 -19.42 0.95 -1.48
C VAL A 155 -17.92 0.94 -1.24
N ILE A 156 -17.17 1.44 -2.22
CA ILE A 156 -15.72 1.53 -2.10
C ILE A 156 -15.36 2.70 -1.17
N ALA A 157 -14.78 2.35 -0.02
CA ALA A 157 -14.28 3.28 1.00
C ALA A 157 -12.80 3.61 0.74
N PRO A 158 -12.25 4.67 1.37
CA PRO A 158 -10.83 4.98 1.29
C PRO A 158 -9.94 3.82 1.79
N PRO A 159 -8.70 3.72 1.30
CA PRO A 159 -7.76 2.69 1.77
C PRO A 159 -7.21 3.01 3.16
N VAL A 160 -6.75 1.97 3.85
CA VAL A 160 -5.72 2.07 4.89
C VAL A 160 -4.37 1.85 4.20
N GLU A 161 -3.58 2.91 4.07
CA GLU A 161 -2.35 2.92 3.26
C GLU A 161 -1.06 2.77 4.08
N TYR A 162 -1.21 2.40 5.35
CA TYR A 162 -0.13 2.20 6.30
C TYR A 162 -0.22 0.80 6.89
N GLY A 163 0.89 0.06 6.82
CA GLY A 163 0.95 -1.31 7.26
C GLY A 163 2.30 -1.71 7.84
N HIS A 164 2.55 -3.02 7.87
CA HIS A 164 3.79 -3.59 8.36
C HIS A 164 4.69 -3.94 7.18
N LEU A 165 5.90 -3.40 7.15
CA LEU A 165 6.86 -3.62 6.07
C LEU A 165 8.00 -4.55 6.48
N THR A 166 8.44 -5.37 5.52
CA THR A 166 9.62 -6.23 5.67
C THR A 166 10.78 -5.79 4.80
N TRP A 167 10.60 -5.70 3.48
CA TRP A 167 11.72 -5.62 2.54
C TRP A 167 11.95 -4.24 1.92
N GLY A 168 10.92 -3.41 1.76
CA GLY A 168 11.08 -2.05 1.21
C GLY A 168 11.66 -1.02 2.19
N LEU A 169 11.74 -1.35 3.49
CA LEU A 169 12.19 -0.41 4.54
C LEU A 169 13.69 -0.01 4.43
N PRO A 170 14.63 -0.93 4.17
CA PRO A 170 16.06 -0.62 4.02
C PRO A 170 16.38 0.30 2.85
N PHE A 171 15.56 0.31 1.80
CA PHE A 171 15.75 1.13 0.60
C PHE A 171 15.33 2.60 0.78
N GLY A 172 14.63 2.87 1.89
CA GLY A 172 14.10 4.17 2.27
C GLY A 172 12.83 4.56 1.52
N LEU A 173 12.28 5.70 1.91
CA LEU A 173 11.06 6.28 1.37
C LEU A 173 9.82 5.38 1.52
N SER A 174 9.90 4.45 2.47
CA SER A 174 8.85 3.51 2.84
C SER A 174 8.45 3.72 4.31
N ILE A 175 7.21 3.41 4.68
CA ILE A 175 6.68 3.59 6.04
C ILE A 175 6.19 2.26 6.61
N ASP A 176 6.78 1.86 7.74
CA ASP A 176 6.31 0.75 8.56
C ASP A 176 5.61 1.30 9.82
N ILE A 177 4.42 0.79 10.16
CA ILE A 177 3.76 1.09 11.44
C ILE A 177 3.79 -0.09 12.43
N THR A 178 4.57 -1.14 12.19
CA THR A 178 4.64 -2.37 13.00
C THR A 178 3.30 -3.12 13.11
N PRO A 179 3.30 -4.42 13.46
CA PRO A 179 2.06 -5.18 13.57
C PRO A 179 1.16 -4.68 14.70
N GLY A 180 1.75 -4.23 15.81
CA GLY A 180 1.00 -3.80 17.00
C GLY A 180 0.24 -2.48 16.82
N LEU A 181 0.81 -1.50 16.09
CA LEU A 181 0.08 -0.28 15.77
C LEU A 181 -0.92 -0.53 14.64
N LEU A 182 -0.58 -1.39 13.66
CA LEU A 182 -1.50 -1.75 12.59
C LEU A 182 -2.79 -2.38 13.13
N ILE A 183 -2.71 -3.32 14.08
CA ILE A 183 -3.89 -3.93 14.72
C ILE A 183 -4.82 -2.85 15.28
N GLN A 184 -4.26 -1.91 16.05
CA GLN A 184 -5.03 -0.85 16.69
C GLN A 184 -5.58 0.15 15.66
N TYR A 185 -4.81 0.46 14.62
CA TYR A 185 -5.21 1.38 13.57
C TYR A 185 -6.33 0.83 12.70
N VAL A 186 -6.22 -0.45 12.30
CA VAL A 186 -7.28 -1.16 11.56
C VAL A 186 -8.56 -1.23 12.39
N ALA A 187 -8.47 -1.57 13.68
CA ALA A 187 -9.63 -1.59 14.56
C ALA A 187 -10.33 -0.24 14.63
N GLY A 188 -9.56 0.84 14.87
CA GLY A 188 -10.10 2.19 14.89
C GLY A 188 -10.66 2.64 13.54
N TYR A 189 -10.01 2.27 12.44
CA TYR A 189 -10.47 2.59 11.08
C TYR A 189 -11.78 1.90 10.74
N VAL A 190 -11.91 0.61 11.09
CA VAL A 190 -13.16 -0.14 10.95
C VAL A 190 -14.27 0.53 11.76
N ASP A 191 -14.04 0.86 13.02
CA ASP A 191 -15.03 1.55 13.85
C ASP A 191 -15.41 2.93 13.27
N ALA A 192 -14.44 3.67 12.71
CA ALA A 192 -14.68 4.93 12.04
C ALA A 192 -15.58 4.75 10.80
N LEU A 193 -15.32 3.73 9.97
CA LEU A 193 -16.17 3.41 8.82
C LEU A 193 -17.57 2.96 9.24
N MET A 194 -17.69 2.13 10.27
CA MET A 194 -18.98 1.69 10.80
C MET A 194 -19.82 2.87 11.28
N ASN A 195 -19.20 3.86 11.94
CA ASN A 195 -19.88 5.06 12.39
C ASN A 195 -20.24 6.02 11.24
N TRP A 196 -19.35 6.19 10.27
CA TRP A 196 -19.51 7.14 9.19
C TRP A 196 -20.46 6.62 8.09
N LEU A 197 -20.19 5.44 7.54
CA LEU A 197 -20.95 4.86 6.43
C LEU A 197 -22.17 4.04 6.88
N GLN A 198 -22.17 3.55 8.13
CA GLN A 198 -23.19 2.64 8.67
C GLN A 198 -23.50 1.44 7.74
N PRO A 199 -22.47 0.72 7.26
CA PRO A 199 -22.68 -0.41 6.36
C PRO A 199 -23.25 -1.61 7.11
N SER A 200 -23.87 -2.54 6.38
CA SER A 200 -24.33 -3.83 6.94
C SER A 200 -23.21 -4.84 7.11
N GLY A 201 -22.05 -4.62 6.48
CA GLY A 201 -20.85 -5.42 6.66
C GLY A 201 -19.66 -4.85 5.91
N LEU A 202 -18.48 -5.47 6.10
CA LEU A 202 -17.22 -5.02 5.52
C LEU A 202 -16.55 -6.11 4.67
N TYR A 203 -16.06 -5.72 3.50
CA TYR A 203 -15.18 -6.56 2.69
C TYR A 203 -13.78 -5.93 2.61
N VAL A 204 -12.82 -6.55 3.28
CA VAL A 204 -11.46 -6.04 3.41
C VAL A 204 -10.53 -6.86 2.54
N VAL A 205 -9.71 -6.20 1.73
CA VAL A 205 -8.70 -6.85 0.88
C VAL A 205 -7.29 -6.41 1.24
N ASP A 206 -6.32 -7.24 0.88
CA ASP A 206 -4.88 -6.99 0.99
C ASP A 206 -4.19 -7.71 -0.17
N VAL A 207 -3.16 -7.11 -0.76
CA VAL A 207 -2.26 -7.82 -1.70
C VAL A 207 -0.87 -8.04 -1.11
N HIS A 208 -0.49 -7.29 -0.09
CA HIS A 208 0.86 -7.28 0.46
C HIS A 208 1.30 -8.68 0.93
N GLY A 209 2.53 -9.08 0.59
CA GLY A 209 3.00 -10.47 0.73
C GLY A 209 3.17 -10.96 2.18
N SER A 210 3.22 -10.07 3.17
CA SER A 210 3.59 -10.41 4.54
C SER A 210 2.50 -11.18 5.30
N ILE A 211 2.83 -12.36 5.83
CA ILE A 211 1.94 -13.12 6.74
C ILE A 211 1.66 -12.33 8.02
N VAL A 212 2.68 -11.63 8.54
CA VAL A 212 2.55 -10.84 9.77
C VAL A 212 1.57 -9.69 9.57
N HIS A 213 1.62 -9.04 8.39
CA HIS A 213 0.68 -8.00 7.98
C HIS A 213 -0.76 -8.50 7.96
N ARG A 214 -1.01 -9.60 7.23
CA ARG A 214 -2.33 -10.24 7.12
C ARG A 214 -2.92 -10.60 8.48
N ASN A 215 -2.11 -11.21 9.35
CA ASN A 215 -2.56 -11.56 10.70
C ASN A 215 -2.92 -10.31 11.53
N ALA A 216 -2.17 -9.22 11.39
CA ALA A 216 -2.45 -7.96 12.07
C ALA A 216 -3.76 -7.31 11.58
N ILE A 217 -4.03 -7.37 10.27
CA ILE A 217 -5.31 -6.90 9.69
C ILE A 217 -6.47 -7.70 10.27
N GLN A 218 -6.39 -9.03 10.19
CA GLN A 218 -7.45 -9.92 10.68
C GLN A 218 -7.72 -9.72 12.18
N GLU A 219 -6.66 -9.54 12.98
CA GLU A 219 -6.80 -9.25 14.40
C GLU A 219 -7.43 -7.87 14.66
N GLY A 220 -7.03 -6.84 13.91
CA GLY A 220 -7.64 -5.50 13.97
C GLY A 220 -9.13 -5.52 13.64
N ILE A 221 -9.52 -6.25 12.60
CA ILE A 221 -10.94 -6.47 12.25
C ILE A 221 -11.66 -7.21 13.39
N ARG A 222 -11.06 -8.28 13.94
CA ARG A 222 -11.64 -9.10 15.00
C ARG A 222 -11.94 -8.33 16.28
N ILE A 223 -11.12 -7.33 16.62
CA ILE A 223 -11.31 -6.50 17.84
C ILE A 223 -12.12 -5.23 17.59
N SER A 224 -12.54 -4.98 16.36
CA SER A 224 -13.43 -3.87 16.00
C SER A 224 -14.89 -4.18 16.34
N GLY A 225 -15.77 -3.18 16.18
CA GLY A 225 -17.22 -3.29 16.34
C GLY A 225 -17.97 -3.89 15.14
N CYS A 226 -17.28 -4.40 14.12
CA CYS A 226 -17.93 -4.92 12.91
C CYS A 226 -18.33 -6.40 13.03
N GLU A 227 -19.64 -6.67 13.10
CA GLU A 227 -20.18 -8.04 13.21
C GLU A 227 -20.02 -8.86 11.93
N HIS A 228 -20.40 -8.30 10.77
CA HIS A 228 -20.31 -8.97 9.47
C HIS A 228 -19.11 -8.47 8.70
N ASN A 229 -18.08 -9.30 8.56
CA ASN A 229 -16.89 -8.93 7.80
C ASN A 229 -16.30 -10.13 7.07
N LYS A 230 -15.56 -9.84 6.00
CA LYS A 230 -14.75 -10.83 5.33
C LYS A 230 -13.43 -10.23 4.86
N PHE A 231 -12.34 -10.98 5.06
CA PHE A 231 -10.99 -10.60 4.67
C PHE A 231 -10.48 -11.49 3.54
N ARG A 232 -9.84 -10.89 2.52
CA ARG A 232 -9.19 -11.60 1.41
C ARG A 232 -7.79 -11.09 1.14
N TRP A 233 -6.81 -11.99 1.23
CA TRP A 233 -5.53 -11.78 0.58
C TRP A 233 -5.64 -12.11 -0.91
N LEU A 234 -5.63 -11.08 -1.76
CA LEU A 234 -5.92 -11.20 -3.19
C LEU A 234 -4.81 -11.89 -3.99
N HIS A 235 -3.58 -11.95 -3.47
CA HIS A 235 -2.46 -12.68 -4.10
C HIS A 235 -2.48 -14.19 -3.82
N GLU A 236 -3.33 -14.69 -2.91
CA GLU A 236 -3.48 -16.13 -2.63
C GLU A 236 -3.62 -17.00 -3.90
N PRO A 237 -4.52 -16.69 -4.86
CA PRO A 237 -4.66 -17.48 -6.08
C PRO A 237 -3.50 -17.33 -7.08
N LEU A 238 -2.51 -16.48 -6.78
CA LEU A 238 -1.39 -16.15 -7.64
C LEU A 238 -0.06 -16.79 -7.23
N VAL A 239 0.00 -17.49 -6.10
CA VAL A 239 1.23 -18.05 -5.52
C VAL A 239 2.08 -18.86 -6.53
N GLN A 240 1.44 -19.59 -7.44
CA GLN A 240 2.12 -20.37 -8.51
C GLN A 240 2.77 -19.52 -9.63
N PHE A 241 2.38 -18.26 -9.75
CA PHE A 241 2.95 -17.28 -10.68
C PHE A 241 4.00 -16.42 -9.99
N SER A 242 3.87 -16.19 -8.68
CA SER A 242 4.74 -15.34 -7.88
C SER A 242 5.71 -16.18 -7.05
N GLY A 243 5.32 -16.49 -5.81
CA GLY A 243 6.23 -17.02 -4.81
C GLY A 243 6.85 -18.37 -5.13
N GLU A 244 6.14 -19.27 -5.81
CA GLU A 244 6.71 -20.55 -6.28
C GLU A 244 7.78 -20.37 -7.37
N ARG A 245 7.83 -19.19 -8.01
CA ARG A 245 8.84 -18.80 -8.99
C ARG A 245 9.90 -17.87 -8.41
N GLY A 246 9.84 -17.59 -7.10
CA GLY A 246 10.77 -16.67 -6.43
C GLY A 246 10.52 -15.20 -6.74
N ASP A 247 9.36 -14.85 -7.28
CA ASP A 247 8.93 -13.48 -7.61
C ASP A 247 7.96 -12.97 -6.53
N GLN A 248 8.42 -12.13 -5.60
CA GLN A 248 7.64 -11.80 -4.39
C GLN A 248 7.31 -10.31 -4.25
N HIS A 249 8.18 -9.42 -4.71
CA HIS A 249 8.02 -7.99 -4.56
C HIS A 249 8.74 -7.23 -5.67
N ALA A 250 8.01 -6.33 -6.31
CA ALA A 250 8.38 -5.50 -7.45
C ALA A 250 8.90 -6.25 -8.69
N GLY A 251 8.72 -7.57 -8.75
CA GLY A 251 9.14 -8.37 -9.89
C GLY A 251 8.07 -8.48 -10.97
N GLY A 252 8.11 -9.57 -11.73
CA GLY A 252 7.33 -9.72 -12.95
C GLY A 252 5.82 -9.70 -12.76
N VAL A 253 5.31 -10.33 -11.70
CA VAL A 253 3.87 -10.43 -11.40
C VAL A 253 3.26 -9.06 -11.14
N GLU A 254 3.84 -8.27 -10.26
CA GLU A 254 3.33 -6.94 -9.92
C GLU A 254 3.47 -5.98 -11.08
N THR A 255 4.59 -6.06 -11.81
CA THR A 255 4.83 -5.27 -13.01
C THR A 255 3.75 -5.53 -14.06
N ALA A 256 3.44 -6.79 -14.33
CA ALA A 256 2.43 -7.17 -15.32
C ALA A 256 1.01 -6.76 -14.87
N LEU A 257 0.69 -6.87 -13.58
CA LEU A 257 -0.60 -6.44 -13.02
C LEU A 257 -0.77 -4.92 -13.08
N VAL A 258 0.23 -4.14 -12.66
CA VAL A 258 0.19 -2.67 -12.71
C VAL A 258 0.10 -2.18 -14.16
N GLU A 259 0.85 -2.78 -15.08
CA GLU A 259 0.76 -2.42 -16.50
C GLU A 259 -0.63 -2.71 -17.09
N LEU A 260 -1.25 -3.84 -16.72
CA LEU A 260 -2.62 -4.15 -17.14
C LEU A 260 -3.64 -3.14 -16.58
N ILE A 261 -3.42 -2.63 -15.37
CA ILE A 261 -4.26 -1.61 -14.75
C ILE A 261 -4.14 -0.29 -15.51
N SER A 262 -2.92 0.18 -15.75
CA SER A 262 -2.65 1.33 -16.59
C SER A 262 -1.18 1.39 -17.00
N HIS A 263 -0.94 1.52 -18.31
CA HIS A 263 0.41 1.71 -18.85
C HIS A 263 1.05 3.05 -18.44
N ASP A 264 0.26 4.03 -17.99
CA ASP A 264 0.75 5.30 -17.45
C ASP A 264 1.33 5.16 -16.03
N LEU A 265 1.14 4.01 -15.36
CA LEU A 265 1.68 3.72 -14.03
C LEU A 265 3.05 3.02 -14.08
N ILE A 266 3.61 2.77 -15.26
CA ILE A 266 4.95 2.18 -15.43
C ILE A 266 5.94 3.28 -15.84
N ASP A 267 7.11 3.34 -15.21
CA ASP A 267 8.17 4.23 -15.67
C ASP A 267 8.76 3.72 -16.98
N GLN A 268 8.22 4.22 -18.09
CA GLN A 268 8.65 3.84 -19.45
C GLN A 268 10.09 4.25 -19.78
N THR A 269 10.74 5.08 -18.96
CA THR A 269 12.17 5.37 -19.13
C THR A 269 13.06 4.25 -18.59
N ILE A 270 12.49 3.35 -17.77
CA ILE A 270 13.17 2.24 -17.11
C ILE A 270 12.67 0.90 -17.65
N PHE A 271 11.36 0.65 -17.62
CA PHE A 271 10.78 -0.62 -18.04
C PHE A 271 10.01 -0.44 -19.37
N PRO A 272 10.12 -1.35 -20.35
CA PRO A 272 10.83 -2.62 -20.32
C PRO A 272 12.32 -2.53 -20.73
N ASP A 273 12.76 -1.40 -21.28
CA ASP A 273 14.06 -1.29 -21.98
C ASP A 273 15.28 -1.58 -21.11
N GLN A 274 15.19 -1.37 -19.79
CA GLN A 274 16.28 -1.61 -18.83
C GLN A 274 16.07 -2.87 -17.97
N MET A 275 15.23 -3.81 -18.40
CA MET A 275 14.95 -5.06 -17.64
C MET A 275 16.22 -5.83 -17.24
N ASN A 276 17.23 -5.93 -18.13
CA ASN A 276 18.53 -6.52 -17.80
C ASN A 276 19.30 -5.78 -16.69
N THR A 277 19.07 -4.48 -16.52
CA THR A 277 19.65 -3.69 -15.43
C THR A 277 18.87 -3.91 -14.14
N LEU A 278 17.54 -4.00 -14.22
CA LEU A 278 16.69 -4.37 -13.09
C LEU A 278 17.07 -5.75 -12.54
N ALA A 279 17.19 -6.73 -13.42
CA ALA A 279 17.51 -8.11 -13.04
C ALA A 279 18.87 -8.23 -12.32
N ARG A 280 19.83 -7.37 -12.66
CA ARG A 280 21.16 -7.36 -12.02
C ARG A 280 21.18 -6.73 -10.63
N GLY A 281 20.21 -5.86 -10.32
CA GLY A 281 20.11 -5.19 -9.02
C GLY A 281 19.08 -5.80 -8.07
N GLN A 282 18.33 -6.82 -8.52
CA GLN A 282 17.34 -7.49 -7.68
C GLN A 282 18.00 -8.40 -6.64
N MET A 283 17.30 -8.64 -5.55
CA MET A 283 17.69 -9.59 -4.51
C MET A 283 16.94 -10.91 -4.66
N HIS A 284 17.62 -12.01 -4.35
CA HIS A 284 16.95 -13.29 -4.16
C HIS A 284 16.14 -13.29 -2.86
N MET A 285 14.97 -13.93 -2.89
CA MET A 285 14.07 -14.03 -1.75
C MET A 285 14.74 -14.57 -0.48
N ASP A 286 15.56 -15.64 -0.59
CA ASP A 286 16.21 -16.24 0.57
C ASP A 286 17.16 -15.25 1.27
N GLN A 287 17.91 -14.47 0.49
CA GLN A 287 18.81 -13.44 1.00
C GLN A 287 18.02 -12.32 1.71
N ALA A 288 16.92 -11.85 1.10
CA ALA A 288 16.08 -10.83 1.72
C ALA A 288 15.42 -11.34 3.02
N CYS A 289 14.99 -12.60 3.06
CA CYS A 289 14.47 -13.25 4.26
C CYS A 289 15.50 -13.34 5.38
N GLU A 290 16.75 -13.72 5.07
CA GLU A 290 17.83 -13.77 6.06
C GLU A 290 18.13 -12.37 6.63
N LEU A 291 18.29 -11.37 5.76
CA LEU A 291 18.60 -10.00 6.18
C LEU A 291 17.46 -9.31 6.93
N SER A 292 16.20 -9.66 6.63
CA SER A 292 15.04 -9.09 7.34
C SER A 292 15.01 -9.40 8.85
N GLN A 293 15.84 -10.34 9.31
CA GLN A 293 16.01 -10.66 10.73
C GLN A 293 16.92 -9.64 11.47
N ASP A 294 17.72 -8.87 10.73
CA ASP A 294 18.63 -7.84 11.24
C ASP A 294 18.54 -6.59 10.36
N MET A 295 17.56 -5.73 10.68
CA MET A 295 17.27 -4.52 9.89
C MET A 295 18.48 -3.56 9.77
N PRO A 296 19.27 -3.29 10.83
CA PRO A 296 20.51 -2.52 10.70
C PRO A 296 21.51 -3.10 9.69
N GLU A 297 21.72 -4.41 9.69
CA GLU A 297 22.60 -5.07 8.72
C GLU A 297 22.04 -4.95 7.29
N PHE A 298 20.71 -5.14 7.13
CA PHE A 298 20.08 -4.99 5.83
C PHE A 298 20.25 -3.55 5.28
N VAL A 299 20.02 -2.53 6.12
CA VAL A 299 20.28 -1.13 5.74
C VAL A 299 21.74 -0.94 5.31
N THR A 300 22.69 -1.44 6.10
CA THR A 300 24.12 -1.33 5.78
C THR A 300 24.43 -1.96 4.43
N GLN A 301 23.89 -3.15 4.15
CA GLN A 301 24.10 -3.82 2.88
C GLN A 301 23.49 -3.07 1.69
N VAL A 302 22.32 -2.45 1.86
CA VAL A 302 21.72 -1.60 0.83
C VAL A 302 22.57 -0.36 0.59
N GLU A 303 22.99 0.34 1.64
CA GLU A 303 23.83 1.55 1.54
C GLU A 303 25.19 1.25 0.90
N ASP A 304 25.87 0.18 1.33
CA ASP A 304 27.15 -0.25 0.75
C ASP A 304 27.04 -0.62 -0.73
N SER A 305 25.87 -1.11 -1.16
CA SER A 305 25.63 -1.45 -2.56
C SER A 305 25.56 -0.24 -3.49
N LEU A 306 25.25 0.96 -2.95
CA LEU A 306 25.01 2.17 -3.74
C LEU A 306 26.25 2.61 -4.55
N ASP A 307 27.45 2.34 -4.04
CA ASP A 307 28.72 2.65 -4.71
C ASP A 307 29.19 1.51 -5.65
N SER A 308 28.45 0.41 -5.71
CA SER A 308 28.78 -0.72 -6.57
C SER A 308 28.30 -0.51 -8.02
N PRO A 309 28.87 -1.23 -9.01
CA PRO A 309 28.38 -1.19 -10.38
C PRO A 309 26.94 -1.71 -10.58
N GLN A 310 26.38 -2.40 -9.57
CA GLN A 310 25.07 -3.05 -9.60
C GLN A 310 24.41 -2.87 -8.23
N PRO A 311 23.96 -1.66 -7.90
CA PRO A 311 23.32 -1.39 -6.61
C PRO A 311 22.03 -2.20 -6.47
N LEU A 312 21.72 -2.58 -5.22
CA LEU A 312 20.44 -3.21 -4.90
C LEU A 312 19.31 -2.22 -5.21
N ASN A 313 18.25 -2.71 -5.85
CA ASN A 313 17.24 -1.82 -6.44
C ASN A 313 15.83 -1.93 -5.84
N GLY A 314 15.65 -2.74 -4.79
CA GLY A 314 14.37 -2.92 -4.11
C GLY A 314 13.57 -4.12 -4.58
N ILE A 315 13.86 -4.66 -5.77
CA ILE A 315 13.18 -5.86 -6.27
C ILE A 315 13.63 -7.05 -5.43
N VAL A 316 12.68 -7.72 -4.77
CA VAL A 316 12.88 -9.03 -4.11
C VAL A 316 12.06 -10.03 -4.89
N GLY A 317 12.65 -10.54 -5.97
CA GLY A 317 11.85 -11.25 -6.94
C GLY A 317 12.60 -11.69 -8.18
N ASP A 318 11.82 -11.93 -9.23
CA ASP A 318 12.31 -12.19 -10.57
C ASP A 318 11.57 -11.26 -11.54
N ILE A 319 12.23 -10.18 -11.97
CA ILE A 319 11.63 -9.25 -12.94
C ILE A 319 11.42 -9.92 -14.31
N GLU A 320 12.25 -10.92 -14.66
CA GLU A 320 12.16 -11.63 -15.94
C GLU A 320 10.92 -12.55 -15.98
N ASN A 321 10.33 -12.88 -14.84
CA ASN A 321 9.06 -13.61 -14.75
C ASN A 321 7.91 -12.87 -15.47
N TYR A 322 8.04 -11.55 -15.70
CA TYR A 322 7.12 -10.74 -16.50
C TYR A 322 6.80 -11.39 -17.85
N ASP A 323 7.82 -11.94 -18.53
CA ASP A 323 7.66 -12.56 -19.86
C ASP A 323 6.90 -13.90 -19.82
N TYR A 324 6.65 -14.45 -18.63
CA TYR A 324 6.08 -15.79 -18.41
C TYR A 324 4.76 -15.79 -17.64
N VAL A 325 4.17 -14.62 -17.39
CA VAL A 325 2.88 -14.48 -16.69
C VAL A 325 1.84 -13.84 -17.60
N ASP A 326 0.57 -14.21 -17.40
CA ASP A 326 -0.57 -13.57 -18.06
C ASP A 326 -1.33 -12.73 -17.02
N ALA A 327 -1.14 -11.42 -17.07
CA ALA A 327 -1.79 -10.48 -16.15
C ALA A 327 -3.32 -10.58 -16.17
N ARG A 328 -3.93 -10.90 -17.33
CA ARG A 328 -5.39 -11.03 -17.43
C ARG A 328 -5.87 -12.28 -16.74
N GLU A 329 -5.13 -13.38 -16.88
CA GLU A 329 -5.41 -14.61 -16.13
C GLU A 329 -5.30 -14.36 -14.63
N MET A 330 -4.21 -13.71 -14.19
CA MET A 330 -3.99 -13.41 -12.78
C MET A 330 -5.12 -12.53 -12.21
N LEU A 331 -5.44 -11.42 -12.86
CA LEU A 331 -6.51 -10.53 -12.41
C LEU A 331 -7.89 -11.23 -12.40
N GLN A 332 -8.16 -12.10 -13.38
CA GLN A 332 -9.38 -12.90 -13.39
C GLN A 332 -9.47 -13.87 -12.19
N ARG A 333 -8.35 -14.48 -11.78
CA ARG A 333 -8.29 -15.35 -10.60
C ARG A 333 -8.54 -14.58 -9.31
N MET A 334 -7.93 -13.40 -9.16
CA MET A 334 -8.20 -12.49 -8.03
C MET A 334 -9.69 -12.14 -7.98
N TRP A 335 -10.28 -11.80 -9.12
CA TRP A 335 -11.70 -11.42 -9.20
C TRP A 335 -12.65 -12.58 -8.87
N ASN A 336 -12.32 -13.81 -9.28
CA ASN A 336 -13.16 -14.98 -9.00
C ASN A 336 -13.28 -15.23 -7.49
N VAL A 337 -12.14 -15.35 -6.78
CA VAL A 337 -12.16 -15.60 -5.32
C VAL A 337 -12.80 -14.44 -4.57
N ALA A 338 -12.60 -13.21 -5.04
CA ALA A 338 -13.19 -12.03 -4.42
C ALA A 338 -14.70 -11.92 -4.67
N SER A 339 -15.19 -12.39 -5.82
CA SER A 339 -16.64 -12.45 -6.11
C SER A 339 -17.34 -13.47 -5.22
N ASP A 340 -16.76 -14.66 -5.06
CA ASP A 340 -17.29 -15.71 -4.19
C ASP A 340 -17.35 -15.23 -2.74
N ASP A 341 -16.39 -14.40 -2.32
CA ASP A 341 -16.39 -13.82 -0.98
C ASP A 341 -17.54 -12.85 -0.75
N VAL A 342 -17.78 -11.95 -1.70
CA VAL A 342 -18.88 -10.98 -1.62
C VAL A 342 -20.24 -11.68 -1.65
N GLU A 343 -20.40 -12.72 -2.48
CA GLU A 343 -21.64 -13.52 -2.51
C GLU A 343 -21.92 -14.19 -1.16
N GLN A 344 -20.90 -14.74 -0.51
CA GLN A 344 -21.03 -15.33 0.84
C GLN A 344 -21.37 -14.27 1.89
N LEU A 345 -20.70 -13.12 1.88
CA LEU A 345 -20.98 -12.04 2.83
C LEU A 345 -22.40 -11.48 2.66
N LEU A 346 -22.89 -11.35 1.41
CA LEU A 346 -24.27 -10.95 1.14
C LEU A 346 -25.29 -11.97 1.67
N ALA A 347 -25.05 -13.26 1.46
CA ALA A 347 -25.91 -14.33 1.98
C ALA A 347 -25.97 -14.32 3.52
N GLU A 348 -24.81 -14.16 4.18
CA GLU A 348 -24.71 -14.07 5.64
C GLU A 348 -25.51 -12.89 6.21
N ILE A 349 -25.44 -11.72 5.57
CA ILE A 349 -26.19 -10.52 5.97
C ILE A 349 -27.70 -10.70 5.73
N GLN A 350 -28.10 -11.41 4.68
CA GLN A 350 -29.50 -11.69 4.35
C GLN A 350 -30.12 -12.81 5.21
N GLY A 351 -29.27 -13.61 5.88
CA GLY A 351 -29.68 -14.71 6.75
C GLY A 351 -29.96 -16.03 6.02
N ASP A 352 -29.32 -16.24 4.86
CA ASP A 352 -29.46 -17.43 3.99
C ASP A 352 -28.51 -18.58 4.36
#